data_AF-A0A2D5P733-F1
#
_entry.id   AF-A0A2D5P733-F1
#
_cell.length_a   1.000
_cell.length_b   1.000
_cell.length_c   1.000
_cell.angle_alpha   90.00
_cell.angle_beta   90.00
_cell.angle_gamma   90.00
#
_symmetry.space_group_name_H-M   'P 1'
#
loop_
_entity.id
_entity.type
_entity.pdbx_description
1 polymer ?
#
loop_
_entity_poly.entity_id
_entity_poly.type
_entity_poly.pdbx_seq_one_letter_code
_entity_poly.pdbx_strand_id
1 'polypeptide(L)'
;MKISDSFIIYTLLITLTITLYVCYIFFWKKDNCNYTKDNLLNTQNPWYWEWDKENIKTLHSKCSKCENLLVYDENKYNSRVFFYCPSCNSQEMAIKGGNYEYSQFIIEREIKRKAKIGKYKKLN
;
A
#
# COMPACT_ATOMS: atom_id res chain seq x y z
N MET A 1 -30.51 -44.82 -18.93
CA MET A 1 -29.28 -44.86 -18.13
C MET A 1 -29.61 -44.22 -16.77
N LYS A 2 -29.76 -45.00 -15.69
CA LYS A 2 -30.06 -44.46 -14.36
C LYS A 2 -28.75 -44.08 -13.68
N ILE A 3 -28.55 -42.79 -13.43
CA ILE A 3 -27.42 -42.31 -12.63
C ILE A 3 -27.66 -42.80 -11.20
N SER A 4 -26.67 -43.43 -10.58
CA SER A 4 -26.79 -43.91 -9.20
C SER A 4 -26.77 -42.72 -8.24
N ASP A 5 -27.59 -42.76 -7.19
CA ASP A 5 -27.65 -41.69 -6.18
C ASP A 5 -26.28 -41.42 -5.54
N SER A 6 -25.44 -42.46 -5.45
CA SER A 6 -24.04 -42.36 -5.01
C SER A 6 -23.18 -41.48 -5.91
N PHE A 7 -23.38 -41.53 -7.24
CA PHE A 7 -22.67 -40.66 -8.19
C PHE A 7 -23.07 -39.18 -8.03
N ILE A 8 -24.33 -38.92 -7.71
CA ILE A 8 -24.84 -37.56 -7.46
C ILE A 8 -24.23 -37.00 -6.16
N ILE A 9 -24.15 -37.81 -5.10
CA ILE A 9 -23.54 -37.40 -3.83
C ILE A 9 -22.05 -37.08 -3.99
N TYR A 10 -21.30 -37.91 -4.74
CA TYR A 10 -19.88 -37.68 -4.98
C TYR A 10 -19.61 -36.39 -5.75
N THR A 11 -20.42 -36.08 -6.76
CA THR A 11 -20.26 -34.84 -7.54
C THR A 11 -20.59 -33.59 -6.71
N LEU A 12 -21.57 -33.66 -5.81
CA LEU A 12 -21.87 -32.58 -4.87
C LEU A 12 -20.74 -32.33 -3.85
N LEU A 13 -20.10 -33.39 -3.33
CA LEU A 13 -18.98 -33.24 -2.40
C LEU A 13 -17.74 -32.61 -3.07
N ILE A 14 -17.44 -33.02 -4.30
CA ILE A 14 -16.32 -32.45 -5.08
C ILE A 14 -16.57 -30.97 -5.39
N THR A 15 -17.78 -30.60 -5.80
CA THR A 15 -18.12 -29.20 -6.09
C THR A 15 -18.09 -28.32 -4.83
N LEU A 16 -18.58 -28.84 -3.69
CA LEU A 16 -18.50 -28.14 -2.40
C LEU A 16 -17.04 -27.90 -1.96
N THR A 17 -16.19 -28.92 -2.08
CA THR A 17 -14.78 -28.79 -1.68
C THR A 17 -14.01 -27.81 -2.57
N ILE A 18 -14.25 -27.84 -3.89
CA ILE A 18 -13.65 -26.86 -4.81
C ILE A 18 -14.13 -25.44 -4.50
N THR A 19 -15.43 -25.25 -4.27
CA THR A 19 -15.97 -23.92 -3.95
C THR A 19 -15.41 -23.38 -2.64
N LEU A 20 -15.31 -24.20 -1.59
CA LEU A 20 -14.66 -23.82 -0.33
C LEU A 20 -13.18 -23.47 -0.52
N TYR A 21 -12.44 -24.21 -1.35
CA TYR A 21 -11.04 -23.92 -1.65
C TYR A 21 -10.85 -22.61 -2.42
N VAL A 22 -11.72 -22.33 -3.39
CA VAL A 22 -11.72 -21.06 -4.12
C VAL A 22 -12.06 -19.90 -3.18
N CYS A 23 -13.09 -20.05 -2.34
CA CYS A 23 -13.43 -19.07 -1.32
C CYS A 23 -12.25 -18.81 -0.38
N TYR A 24 -11.57 -19.86 0.10
CA TYR A 24 -10.39 -19.73 0.94
C TYR A 24 -9.31 -18.89 0.25
N ILE A 25 -8.94 -19.19 -0.99
CA ILE A 25 -7.92 -18.40 -1.73
C ILE A 25 -8.35 -16.94 -1.90
N PHE A 26 -9.62 -16.66 -2.19
CA PHE A 26 -10.12 -15.30 -2.37
C PHE A 26 -10.17 -14.51 -1.07
N PHE A 27 -10.61 -15.12 0.03
CA PHE A 27 -10.78 -14.45 1.31
C PHE A 27 -9.52 -14.40 2.17
N TRP A 28 -8.53 -15.28 1.94
CA TRP A 28 -7.23 -15.21 2.64
C TRP A 28 -6.30 -14.11 2.11
N LYS A 29 -6.74 -13.31 1.14
CA LYS A 29 -5.91 -12.26 0.54
C LYS A 29 -5.84 -10.99 1.41
N LYS A 30 -5.05 -11.12 2.48
CA LYS A 30 -4.08 -10.18 3.09
C LYS A 30 -4.58 -8.93 3.85
N ASP A 31 -4.37 -8.96 5.17
CA ASP A 31 -4.46 -7.92 6.23
C ASP A 31 -3.77 -6.55 5.99
N ASN A 32 -3.32 -6.22 4.78
CA ASN A 32 -2.56 -4.99 4.56
C ASN A 32 -3.40 -3.73 4.80
N CYS A 33 -4.74 -3.84 4.84
CA CYS A 33 -5.67 -2.71 5.01
C CYS A 33 -5.37 -1.82 6.23
N ASN A 34 -4.73 -2.36 7.28
CA ASN A 34 -4.42 -1.59 8.50
C ASN A 34 -3.09 -0.83 8.42
N TYR A 35 -2.25 -1.11 7.43
CA TYR A 35 -0.99 -0.40 7.24
C TYR A 35 -1.20 0.81 6.34
N THR A 36 -1.65 1.93 6.87
CA THR A 36 -2.05 3.14 6.11
C THR A 36 -1.20 4.37 6.43
N LYS A 37 -0.24 4.24 7.34
CA LYS A 37 0.64 5.33 7.80
C LYS A 37 2.01 4.79 8.19
N ASP A 38 3.08 5.47 7.78
CA ASP A 38 4.45 5.20 8.24
C ASP A 38 5.39 6.38 7.96
N ASN A 39 6.50 6.43 8.70
CA ASN A 39 7.65 7.26 8.41
C ASN A 39 8.57 6.52 7.43
N LEU A 40 8.57 6.97 6.17
CA LEU A 40 9.27 6.31 5.07
C LEU A 40 10.57 7.04 4.73
N LEU A 41 11.53 6.31 4.14
CA LEU A 41 12.82 6.86 3.70
C LEU A 41 13.61 7.61 4.79
N ASN A 42 13.47 7.18 6.06
CA ASN A 42 14.08 7.82 7.23
C ASN A 42 13.71 9.30 7.40
N THR A 43 12.51 9.68 6.97
CA THR A 43 11.99 11.04 7.13
C THR A 43 11.20 11.16 8.43
N GLN A 44 11.14 12.36 9.00
CA GLN A 44 10.34 12.65 10.20
C GLN A 44 8.86 12.86 9.88
N ASN A 45 8.54 13.08 8.60
CA ASN A 45 7.20 13.40 8.14
C ASN A 45 6.46 12.12 7.74
N PRO A 46 5.32 11.81 8.38
CA PRO A 46 4.56 10.61 8.06
C PRO A 46 3.96 10.70 6.65
N TRP A 47 3.97 9.56 5.97
CA TRP A 47 3.20 9.31 4.76
C TRP A 47 1.91 8.61 5.12
N TYR A 48 0.86 8.92 4.36
CA TYR A 48 -0.49 8.39 4.50
C TYR A 48 -0.95 7.87 3.15
N TRP A 49 -1.68 6.76 3.18
CA TRP A 49 -2.25 6.17 1.97
C TRP A 49 -3.44 5.26 2.31
N GLU A 50 -4.21 4.95 1.28
CA GLU A 50 -5.29 3.97 1.32
C GLU A 50 -4.93 2.74 0.47
N TRP A 51 -5.43 1.58 0.86
CA TRP A 51 -5.32 0.37 0.05
C TRP A 51 -6.57 0.18 -0.81
N ASP A 52 -6.36 -0.02 -2.10
CA ASP A 52 -7.34 -0.64 -2.99
C ASP A 52 -6.80 -1.99 -3.46
N LYS A 53 -7.17 -3.05 -2.73
CA LYS A 53 -6.61 -4.39 -2.88
C LYS A 53 -5.09 -4.37 -2.68
N GLU A 54 -4.32 -4.50 -3.75
CA GLU A 54 -2.85 -4.47 -3.74
C GLU A 54 -2.28 -3.11 -4.16
N ASN A 55 -3.15 -2.19 -4.58
CA ASN A 55 -2.78 -0.87 -5.05
C ASN A 55 -2.86 0.16 -3.92
N ILE A 56 -2.04 1.20 -4.05
CA ILE A 56 -2.03 2.34 -3.15
C ILE A 56 -2.85 3.46 -3.79
N LYS A 57 -3.74 4.07 -3.01
CA LYS A 57 -4.50 5.27 -3.37
C LYS A 57 -4.15 6.40 -2.40
N THR A 58 -4.45 7.62 -2.84
CA THR A 58 -4.38 8.85 -2.02
C THR A 58 -3.03 9.02 -1.29
N LEU A 59 -1.91 8.69 -1.92
CA LEU A 59 -0.59 8.78 -1.30
C LEU A 59 -0.17 10.24 -1.10
N HIS A 60 0.03 10.64 0.15
CA HIS A 60 0.46 11.99 0.51
C HIS A 60 1.26 12.01 1.81
N SER A 61 1.97 13.12 2.07
CA SER A 61 2.71 13.33 3.31
C SER A 61 2.21 14.59 4.03
N LYS A 62 2.31 14.60 5.35
CA LYS A 62 1.97 15.75 6.19
C LYS A 62 3.17 16.18 7.03
N CYS A 63 3.24 17.47 7.31
CA CYS A 63 4.22 18.03 8.22
C CYS A 63 4.01 17.47 9.64
N SER A 64 5.07 16.96 10.27
CA SER A 64 5.02 16.44 11.63
C SER A 64 4.76 17.50 12.70
N LYS A 65 4.98 18.79 12.37
CA LYS A 65 4.84 19.93 13.31
C LYS A 65 3.45 20.54 13.32
N CYS A 66 2.82 20.68 12.14
CA CYS A 66 1.54 21.40 11.99
C CYS A 66 0.47 20.61 11.23
N GLU A 67 0.76 19.36 10.86
CA GLU A 67 -0.16 18.43 10.19
C GLU A 67 -0.67 18.86 8.80
N ASN A 68 -0.20 19.99 8.27
CA ASN A 68 -0.54 20.42 6.91
C ASN A 68 0.08 19.52 5.85
N LEU A 69 -0.64 19.35 4.74
CA LEU A 69 -0.18 18.61 3.57
C LEU A 69 1.12 19.23 3.05
N LEU A 70 2.10 18.37 2.78
CA LEU A 70 3.32 18.80 2.11
C LEU A 70 3.03 19.03 0.63
N VAL A 71 3.48 20.18 0.13
CA VAL A 71 3.49 20.50 -1.30
C VAL A 71 4.83 20.11 -1.90
N TYR A 72 4.90 19.92 -3.21
CA TYR A 72 6.13 19.55 -3.90
C TYR A 72 6.57 20.59 -4.92
N ASP A 73 7.86 20.61 -5.19
CA ASP A 73 8.48 21.33 -6.32
C ASP A 73 9.52 20.42 -6.96
N GLU A 74 9.60 20.50 -8.28
CA GLU A 74 10.46 19.65 -9.09
C GLU A 74 11.57 20.47 -9.73
N ASN A 75 12.81 20.13 -9.41
CA ASN A 75 13.95 20.64 -10.13
C ASN A 75 14.33 19.66 -11.26
N LYS A 76 13.94 20.01 -12.49
CA LYS A 76 14.23 19.23 -13.70
C LYS A 76 15.72 19.10 -13.99
N TYR A 77 16.52 20.13 -13.70
CA TYR A 77 17.97 20.11 -13.98
C TYR A 77 18.71 19.08 -13.12
N ASN A 78 18.32 18.94 -11.86
CA ASN A 78 18.98 18.04 -10.91
C ASN A 78 18.17 16.77 -10.62
N SER A 79 17.07 16.53 -11.36
CA SER A 79 16.15 15.39 -11.19
C SER A 79 15.82 15.14 -9.72
N ARG A 80 15.37 16.20 -9.04
CA ARG A 80 15.10 16.18 -7.61
C ARG A 80 13.74 16.78 -7.33
N VAL A 81 12.98 16.10 -6.47
CA VAL A 81 11.70 16.56 -5.95
C VAL A 81 11.89 16.95 -4.51
N PHE A 82 11.46 18.14 -4.17
CA PHE A 82 11.47 18.66 -2.82
C PHE A 82 10.04 18.69 -2.29
N PHE A 83 9.90 18.42 -1.00
CA PHE A 83 8.63 18.52 -0.29
C PHE A 83 8.75 19.57 0.80
N TYR A 84 7.75 20.44 0.89
CA TYR A 84 7.76 21.60 1.76
C TYR A 84 6.46 21.70 2.54
N CYS A 85 6.55 22.20 3.75
CA CYS A 85 5.38 22.58 4.51
C CYS A 85 5.02 24.05 4.20
N PRO A 86 3.85 24.34 3.60
CA PRO A 86 3.47 25.71 3.26
C PRO A 86 3.27 26.59 4.50
N SER A 87 2.95 26.00 5.66
CA SER A 87 2.70 26.76 6.89
C SER A 87 3.94 26.97 7.74
N CYS A 88 4.87 26.01 7.75
CA CYS A 88 6.15 26.16 8.46
C CYS A 88 7.21 26.86 7.60
N ASN A 89 6.97 27.01 6.29
CA ASN A 89 7.91 27.52 5.30
C ASN A 89 9.28 26.80 5.37
N SER A 90 9.24 25.50 5.63
CA SER A 90 10.41 24.64 5.78
C SER A 90 10.43 23.55 4.73
N GLN A 91 11.62 23.28 4.19
CA GLN A 91 11.87 22.10 3.37
C GLN A 91 11.94 20.87 4.29
N GLU A 92 11.08 19.91 4.04
CA GLU A 92 10.85 18.76 4.91
C GLU A 92 11.53 17.48 4.39
N MET A 93 11.69 17.35 3.08
CA MET A 93 12.25 16.17 2.44
C MET A 93 12.71 16.49 1.01
N ALA A 94 13.68 15.72 0.51
CA ALA A 94 14.05 15.74 -0.89
C ALA A 94 14.30 14.32 -1.41
N ILE A 95 13.67 13.96 -2.52
CA ILE A 95 13.83 12.68 -3.22
C ILE A 95 14.60 12.95 -4.51
N LYS A 96 15.68 12.21 -4.74
CA LYS A 96 16.54 12.34 -5.92
C LYS A 96 16.23 11.25 -6.94
N GLY A 97 16.59 11.50 -8.20
CA GLY A 97 16.59 10.51 -9.26
C GLY A 97 15.38 10.56 -10.20
N GLY A 98 14.55 11.60 -10.13
CA GLY A 98 13.42 11.74 -11.04
C GLY A 98 12.48 12.91 -10.73
N ASN A 99 11.29 12.84 -11.31
CA ASN A 99 10.17 13.74 -11.10
C ASN A 99 9.27 13.28 -9.93
N TYR A 100 8.14 13.95 -9.71
CA TYR A 100 7.18 13.63 -8.66
C TYR A 100 6.61 12.22 -8.82
N GLU A 101 6.27 11.80 -10.04
CA GLU A 101 5.76 10.46 -10.32
C GLU A 101 6.77 9.38 -9.90
N TYR A 102 8.06 9.58 -10.22
CA TYR A 102 9.12 8.69 -9.78
C TYR A 102 9.25 8.66 -8.24
N SER A 103 9.11 9.82 -7.60
CA SER A 103 9.15 9.93 -6.15
C SER A 103 7.99 9.18 -5.48
N GLN A 104 6.77 9.31 -6.02
CA GLN A 104 5.60 8.53 -5.60
C GLN A 104 5.85 7.03 -5.76
N PHE A 105 6.39 6.59 -6.91
CA PHE A 105 6.72 5.20 -7.16
C PHE A 105 7.74 4.63 -6.14
N ILE A 106 8.78 5.38 -5.78
CA ILE A 106 9.74 4.96 -4.76
C ILE A 106 9.02 4.73 -3.41
N ILE A 107 8.16 5.67 -3.02
CA ILE A 107 7.42 5.61 -1.77
C ILE A 107 6.47 4.40 -1.77
N GLU A 108 5.69 4.21 -2.83
CA GLU A 108 4.82 3.06 -3.00
C GLU A 108 5.56 1.73 -2.92
N ARG A 109 6.72 1.65 -3.59
CA ARG A 109 7.57 0.46 -3.56
C ARG A 109 8.02 0.13 -2.15
N GLU A 110 8.41 1.15 -1.38
CA GLU A 110 8.82 0.97 0.01
C GLU A 110 7.66 0.53 0.91
N ILE A 111 6.47 1.11 0.72
CA ILE A 111 5.23 0.69 1.40
C ILE A 111 4.95 -0.78 1.10
N LYS A 112 4.89 -1.16 -0.18
CA LYS A 112 4.63 -2.55 -0.62
C LYS A 112 5.68 -3.52 -0.08
N ARG A 113 6.96 -3.12 -0.06
CA ARG A 113 8.06 -3.91 0.52
C ARG A 113 7.85 -4.14 2.02
N LYS A 114 7.56 -3.10 2.80
CA LYS A 114 7.30 -3.20 4.24
C LYS A 114 6.03 -3.99 4.55
N ALA A 115 4.97 -3.80 3.77
CA ALA A 115 3.72 -4.57 3.83
C ALA A 115 3.95 -6.06 3.58
N LYS A 116 4.80 -6.41 2.60
CA LYS A 116 5.13 -7.81 2.29
C LYS A 116 5.90 -8.50 3.41
N ILE A 117 6.85 -7.81 4.05
CA ILE A 117 7.71 -8.36 5.11
C ILE A 117 7.00 -8.36 6.48
N GLY A 118 5.83 -7.72 6.61
CA GLY A 118 5.10 -7.61 7.88
C GLY A 118 5.78 -6.68 8.89
N LYS A 119 6.75 -5.84 8.46
CA LYS A 119 7.47 -4.92 9.35
C LYS A 119 6.59 -3.82 9.94
N TYR A 120 5.38 -3.62 9.40
CA TYR A 120 4.42 -2.65 9.93
C TYR A 120 3.71 -3.09 11.21
N LYS A 121 3.58 -4.41 11.46
CA LYS A 121 2.91 -4.94 12.66
C LYS A 121 3.74 -4.80 13.94
N LYS A 122 5.00 -4.32 13.85
CA LYS A 122 5.94 -4.24 14.99
C LYS A 122 5.91 -2.91 15.74
N LEU A 123 5.03 -1.98 15.37
CA LEU A 123 4.82 -0.74 16.11
C LEU A 123 3.53 -0.87 16.94
N ASN A 124 3.60 -1.69 18.00
CA ASN A 124 2.68 -1.67 19.13
C ASN A 124 3.50 -1.45 20.39
#